data_AF-A0A6A7RWW3-F1
#
_entry.id   AF-A0A6A7RWW3-F1
#
_cell.length_a   1.000
_cell.length_b   1.000
_cell.length_c   1.000
_cell.angle_alpha   90.00
_cell.angle_beta   90.00
_cell.angle_gamma   90.00
#
_symmetry.space_group_name_H-M   'P 1'
#
loop_
_entity.id
_entity.type
_entity.pdbx_description
1 polymer ?
#
loop_
_entity_poly.entity_id
_entity_poly.type
_entity_poly.pdbx_seq_one_letter_code
_entity_poly.pdbx_strand_id
1 'polypeptide(L)'
;MKRTSLNHVYRIVWSQVLDAWVAVAEITRARGKTAKTSHRRLTSVVAALLSLSASLAQGAPAGGQIASGSGSISQAGTTTTVQQGSPKLSVNWASFNVAPQEAVNFVQPSAAAIAVNRIFDTNGSQILGQLNANGQVYLINPNGIVFGHGARVNVGGLVASTLDLDDASLNGDARSFNGNGGGSVVNLGTINAASGGYVALLGNHVSNQGVISAQLGSVALGAGSAVTLTFSGNSLLRLQVDQSVLNSLAENGGLIRADGGMVLMTAGAKNALLASVVNNTGVIEARTVEDHNGTIILQGGMQAGQVKVGGTLDASAPNGGDGGFIETSAAQVHVVSDARVSTAAPLGSFGTWLIDPQDFRVAATGGDISGATLSANLASTPVSVHSSGGGSTGSGNIDIDDAVSWSADTTLTLTASKHVNVNANIAATGNAAGLAINPNTANGGEAASGDGAFNLNNGASVTLSGTNPSLAIAGTSYTVINSLGVEGDT
;
A
#
# COMPACT_ATOMS: atom_id res chain seq x y z
N MET A 1 7.87 -32.28 -49.44
CA MET A 1 7.45 -31.09 -50.22
C MET A 1 8.24 -29.88 -49.74
N LYS A 2 8.63 -28.95 -50.63
CA LYS A 2 9.19 -27.64 -50.21
C LYS A 2 8.06 -26.72 -49.76
N ARG A 3 8.26 -25.93 -48.71
CA ARG A 3 7.34 -24.85 -48.32
C ARG A 3 7.47 -23.68 -49.32
N THR A 4 6.36 -23.07 -49.70
CA THR A 4 6.33 -21.82 -50.45
C THR A 4 6.75 -20.66 -49.55
N SER A 5 7.74 -19.88 -50.00
CA SER A 5 8.11 -18.62 -49.36
C SER A 5 7.12 -17.51 -49.78
N LEU A 6 6.61 -16.76 -48.81
CA LEU A 6 5.81 -15.55 -49.06
C LEU A 6 6.70 -14.45 -49.68
N ASN A 7 6.11 -13.56 -50.49
CA ASN A 7 6.84 -12.46 -51.11
C ASN A 7 7.34 -11.46 -50.07
N HIS A 8 8.66 -11.25 -50.01
CA HIS A 8 9.32 -10.25 -49.15
C HIS A 8 9.43 -8.87 -49.84
N VAL A 9 8.44 -8.47 -50.63
CA VAL A 9 8.45 -7.20 -51.38
C VAL A 9 7.36 -6.28 -50.85
N TYR A 10 7.77 -5.29 -50.05
CA TYR A 10 6.92 -4.23 -49.53
C TYR A 10 7.65 -2.90 -49.56
N ARG A 11 6.89 -1.81 -49.60
CA ARG A 11 7.38 -0.43 -49.49
C ARG A 11 7.01 0.14 -48.13
N ILE A 12 7.79 1.09 -47.61
CA ILE A 12 7.43 1.82 -46.39
C ILE A 12 7.04 3.26 -46.75
N VAL A 13 5.92 3.76 -46.20
CA VAL A 13 5.35 5.11 -46.46
C VAL A 13 4.92 5.77 -45.15
N TRP A 14 5.10 7.09 -45.03
CA TRP A 14 4.74 7.86 -43.83
C TRP A 14 3.22 8.13 -43.80
N SER A 15 2.55 7.72 -42.73
CA SER A 15 1.16 8.05 -42.45
C SER A 15 1.06 9.25 -41.51
N GLN A 16 0.40 10.32 -41.94
CA GLN A 16 0.12 11.48 -41.08
C GLN A 16 -1.01 11.23 -40.07
N VAL A 17 -1.80 10.16 -40.23
CA VAL A 17 -2.89 9.79 -39.31
C VAL A 17 -2.39 8.94 -38.15
N LEU A 18 -1.27 8.23 -38.35
CA LEU A 18 -0.65 7.34 -37.35
C LEU A 18 0.71 7.87 -36.84
N ASP A 19 1.13 9.05 -37.31
CA ASP A 19 2.45 9.68 -37.16
C ASP A 19 3.65 8.70 -37.28
N ALA A 20 3.52 7.72 -38.19
CA ALA A 20 4.41 6.57 -38.26
C ALA A 20 4.71 6.13 -39.70
N TRP A 21 5.78 5.36 -39.84
CA TRP A 21 6.13 4.65 -41.08
C TRP A 21 5.41 3.31 -41.16
N VAL A 22 4.64 3.09 -42.24
CA VAL A 22 3.76 1.92 -42.43
C VAL A 22 4.19 1.12 -43.65
N ALA A 23 4.19 -0.21 -43.55
CA ALA A 23 4.42 -1.10 -44.69
C ALA A 23 3.19 -1.16 -45.61
N VAL A 24 3.41 -1.03 -46.92
CA VAL A 24 2.38 -1.00 -47.97
C VAL A 24 2.87 -1.75 -49.22
N ALA A 25 1.96 -2.02 -50.16
CA ALA A 25 2.31 -2.62 -51.44
C ALA A 25 3.28 -1.74 -52.24
N GLU A 26 4.14 -2.35 -53.07
CA GLU A 26 5.18 -1.64 -53.82
C GLU A 26 4.62 -0.54 -54.75
N ILE A 27 3.45 -0.79 -55.34
CA ILE A 27 2.74 0.14 -56.24
C ILE A 27 2.07 1.32 -55.52
N THR A 28 2.08 1.37 -54.19
CA THR A 28 1.43 2.45 -53.43
C THR A 28 2.16 3.77 -53.65
N ARG A 29 1.41 4.79 -54.09
CA ARG A 29 1.91 6.17 -54.26
C ARG A 29 2.24 6.78 -52.90
N ALA A 30 3.47 7.29 -52.76
CA ALA A 30 3.93 7.96 -51.55
C ALA A 30 3.94 9.49 -51.73
N ARG A 31 3.82 10.23 -50.62
CA ARG A 31 3.98 11.69 -50.56
C ARG A 31 5.05 12.00 -49.50
N GLY A 32 6.04 12.81 -49.84
CA GLY A 32 7.11 13.18 -48.91
C GLY A 32 6.62 14.14 -47.81
N LYS A 33 7.34 14.19 -46.68
CA LYS A 33 7.09 15.20 -45.63
C LYS A 33 7.29 16.60 -46.22
N THR A 34 6.28 17.46 -46.11
CA THR A 34 6.34 18.86 -46.54
C THR A 34 7.24 19.66 -45.59
N ALA A 35 8.47 19.94 -46.02
CA ALA A 35 9.38 20.82 -45.30
C ALA A 35 8.85 22.27 -45.28
N LYS A 36 8.85 22.91 -44.11
CA LYS A 36 8.57 24.34 -43.98
C LYS A 36 9.80 25.14 -44.42
N THR A 37 9.90 25.47 -45.71
CA THR A 37 10.96 26.36 -46.23
C THR A 37 10.70 27.82 -45.84
N SER A 38 11.67 28.44 -45.17
CA SER A 38 11.64 29.87 -44.85
C SER A 38 12.36 30.68 -45.93
N HIS A 39 11.80 31.84 -46.31
CA HIS A 39 12.44 32.82 -47.20
C HIS A 39 12.32 34.23 -46.60
N ARG A 40 13.44 34.97 -46.63
CA ARG A 40 13.56 36.36 -46.13
C ARG A 40 13.82 37.33 -47.28
N ARG A 41 13.00 38.37 -47.43
CA ARG A 41 13.32 39.79 -47.73
C ARG A 41 12.17 40.62 -47.13
N LEU A 42 12.37 41.56 -46.19
CA LEU A 42 12.91 42.93 -46.33
C LEU A 42 12.10 43.76 -47.36
N THR A 43 11.46 44.90 -47.03
CA THR A 43 11.38 45.72 -45.78
C THR A 43 9.89 45.88 -45.33
N SER A 44 9.37 46.84 -44.51
CA SER A 44 9.85 48.12 -43.92
C SER A 44 8.96 48.58 -42.73
N VAL A 45 9.53 49.44 -41.85
CA VAL A 45 8.91 50.55 -41.07
C VAL A 45 7.53 50.35 -40.40
N VAL A 46 7.52 50.14 -39.07
CA VAL A 46 7.11 51.09 -37.99
C VAL A 46 7.54 50.45 -36.65
N ALA A 47 7.79 51.25 -35.60
CA ALA A 47 8.28 50.75 -34.31
C ALA A 47 7.17 50.20 -33.39
N ALA A 48 7.43 49.04 -32.80
CA ALA A 48 6.82 48.60 -31.53
C ALA A 48 7.81 47.67 -30.80
N LEU A 49 8.39 48.15 -29.69
CA LEU A 49 9.24 47.34 -28.80
C LEU A 49 8.36 46.48 -27.88
N LEU A 50 7.65 45.50 -28.46
CA LEU A 50 7.13 44.40 -27.64
C LEU A 50 8.29 43.46 -27.33
N SER A 51 8.73 43.51 -26.08
CA SER A 51 9.54 42.45 -25.48
C SER A 51 8.73 41.15 -25.47
N LEU A 52 8.91 40.32 -26.50
CA LEU A 52 8.63 38.89 -26.41
C LEU A 52 9.70 38.25 -25.50
N SER A 53 9.63 38.59 -24.22
CA SER A 53 9.90 37.62 -23.17
C SER A 53 8.90 36.48 -23.41
N ALA A 54 9.35 35.45 -24.13
CA ALA A 54 8.63 34.21 -24.20
C ALA A 54 8.60 33.65 -22.79
N SER A 55 7.50 33.89 -22.07
CA SER A 55 7.14 33.11 -20.91
C SER A 55 7.03 31.67 -21.39
N LEU A 56 8.10 30.92 -21.17
CA LEU A 56 7.98 29.48 -21.01
C LEU A 56 6.83 29.28 -20.04
N ALA A 57 5.81 28.53 -20.44
CA ALA A 57 4.74 28.12 -19.55
C ALA A 57 5.34 27.10 -18.57
N GLN A 58 6.06 27.63 -17.57
CA GLN A 58 6.70 26.87 -16.53
C GLN A 58 5.65 26.08 -15.78
N GLY A 59 5.96 24.82 -15.49
CA GLY A 59 5.02 23.89 -14.86
C GLY A 59 4.97 24.09 -13.35
N ALA A 60 5.14 25.33 -12.88
CA ALA A 60 5.32 25.69 -11.49
C ALA A 60 3.97 26.02 -10.82
N PRO A 61 3.90 26.11 -9.47
CA PRO A 61 2.69 26.51 -8.78
C PRO A 61 2.31 27.97 -9.09
N ALA A 62 1.05 28.20 -9.47
CA ALA A 62 0.56 29.48 -9.96
C ALA A 62 -0.68 29.97 -9.18
N GLY A 63 -0.83 31.30 -9.10
CA GLY A 63 -1.98 31.94 -8.43
C GLY A 63 -2.09 31.66 -6.93
N GLY A 64 -0.97 31.35 -6.25
CA GLY A 64 -0.95 31.10 -4.81
C GLY A 64 -1.38 32.32 -4.00
N GLN A 65 -2.36 32.15 -3.12
CA GLN A 65 -2.91 33.16 -2.22
C GLN A 65 -2.99 32.59 -0.80
N ILE A 66 -2.42 33.28 0.18
CA ILE A 66 -2.48 32.86 1.59
C ILE A 66 -3.90 33.13 2.11
N ALA A 67 -4.60 32.06 2.49
CA ALA A 67 -5.95 32.09 3.01
C ALA A 67 -5.99 32.21 4.55
N SER A 68 -5.01 31.63 5.25
CA SER A 68 -4.86 31.78 6.70
C SER A 68 -3.41 31.56 7.16
N GLY A 69 -3.06 32.10 8.33
CA GLY A 69 -1.69 32.15 8.83
C GLY A 69 -0.91 33.37 8.32
N SER A 70 0.41 33.33 8.46
CA SER A 70 1.34 34.37 7.98
C SER A 70 2.50 33.75 7.22
N GLY A 71 2.96 34.44 6.18
CA GLY A 71 4.03 34.00 5.30
C GLY A 71 4.11 34.83 4.02
N SER A 72 4.91 34.37 3.07
CA SER A 72 4.99 34.91 1.71
C SER A 72 5.26 33.81 0.69
N ILE A 73 4.91 34.08 -0.56
CA ILE A 73 5.19 33.21 -1.71
C ILE A 73 6.04 34.01 -2.67
N SER A 74 7.13 33.41 -3.16
CA SER A 74 8.09 34.04 -4.06
C SER A 74 8.58 33.05 -5.10
N GLN A 75 8.95 33.52 -6.28
CA GLN A 75 9.50 32.69 -7.35
C GLN A 75 10.79 33.33 -7.88
N ALA A 76 11.84 32.52 -8.02
CA ALA A 76 13.15 32.93 -8.51
C ALA A 76 13.67 31.87 -9.50
N GLY A 77 13.60 32.17 -10.79
CA GLY A 77 13.91 31.20 -11.85
C GLY A 77 12.93 30.02 -11.81
N THR A 78 13.44 28.79 -11.74
CA THR A 78 12.64 27.56 -11.62
C THR A 78 12.30 27.17 -10.18
N THR A 79 12.62 28.01 -9.19
CA THR A 79 12.35 27.73 -7.77
C THR A 79 11.22 28.60 -7.23
N THR A 80 10.19 27.98 -6.66
CA THR A 80 9.16 28.65 -5.86
C THR A 80 9.42 28.41 -4.38
N THR A 81 9.49 29.49 -3.59
CA THR A 81 9.71 29.43 -2.14
C THR A 81 8.47 29.94 -1.41
N VAL A 82 7.89 29.09 -0.58
CA VAL A 82 6.83 29.43 0.37
C VAL A 82 7.48 29.62 1.74
N GLN A 83 7.65 30.89 2.14
CA GLN A 83 8.18 31.24 3.45
C GLN A 83 7.03 31.32 4.45
N GLN A 84 6.86 30.31 5.27
CA GLN A 84 5.86 30.26 6.33
C GLN A 84 6.40 30.94 7.60
N GLY A 85 5.59 31.78 8.24
CA GLY A 85 5.91 32.51 9.47
C GLY A 85 5.09 32.07 10.69
N SER A 86 3.88 31.54 10.49
CA SER A 86 3.03 30.97 11.55
C SER A 86 3.16 29.44 11.66
N PRO A 87 2.87 28.80 12.81
CA PRO A 87 2.90 27.34 12.95
C PRO A 87 1.96 26.59 11.98
N LYS A 88 0.90 27.26 11.50
CA LYS A 88 -0.03 26.74 10.49
C LYS A 88 -0.25 27.80 9.42
N LEU A 89 -0.27 27.39 8.15
CA LEU A 89 -0.48 28.23 6.97
C LEU A 89 -1.46 27.50 6.06
N SER A 90 -2.43 28.21 5.49
CA SER A 90 -3.30 27.70 4.43
C SER A 90 -3.15 28.55 3.18
N VAL A 91 -2.96 27.91 2.03
CA VAL A 91 -2.70 28.54 0.74
C VAL A 91 -3.62 27.95 -0.32
N ASN A 92 -4.40 28.82 -0.98
CA ASN A 92 -5.20 28.48 -2.14
C ASN A 92 -4.37 28.70 -3.40
N TRP A 93 -4.35 27.74 -4.32
CA TRP A 93 -3.58 27.79 -5.56
C TRP A 93 -4.50 27.66 -6.78
N ALA A 94 -4.28 28.49 -7.80
CA ALA A 94 -4.96 28.34 -9.09
C ALA A 94 -4.46 27.11 -9.85
N SER A 95 -3.18 26.77 -9.69
CA SER A 95 -2.64 25.44 -10.00
C SER A 95 -1.39 25.14 -9.17
N PHE A 96 -1.12 23.86 -8.94
CA PHE A 96 0.11 23.39 -8.29
C PHE A 96 0.67 22.22 -9.07
N ASN A 97 1.68 22.51 -9.89
CA ASN A 97 2.49 21.57 -10.64
C ASN A 97 3.96 21.84 -10.30
N VAL A 98 4.87 20.91 -10.61
CA VAL A 98 6.33 21.14 -10.56
C VAL A 98 6.99 20.41 -11.72
N ALA A 99 7.55 21.12 -12.71
CA ALA A 99 8.23 20.48 -13.85
C ALA A 99 9.57 19.82 -13.43
N PRO A 100 10.16 18.91 -14.25
CA PRO A 100 11.34 18.12 -13.87
C PRO A 100 12.64 18.90 -13.53
N GLN A 101 12.69 20.22 -13.76
CA GLN A 101 13.82 21.10 -13.43
C GLN A 101 13.41 22.25 -12.48
N GLU A 102 12.22 22.14 -11.90
CA GLU A 102 11.64 23.09 -10.94
C GLU A 102 11.67 22.51 -9.52
N ALA A 103 11.64 23.42 -8.54
CA ALA A 103 11.64 23.08 -7.13
C ALA A 103 10.64 23.94 -6.35
N VAL A 104 9.91 23.32 -5.43
CA VAL A 104 9.09 24.04 -4.45
C VAL A 104 9.66 23.82 -3.06
N ASN A 105 10.02 24.90 -2.37
CA ASN A 105 10.62 24.86 -1.04
C ASN A 105 9.69 25.51 -0.02
N PHE A 106 9.19 24.74 0.94
CA PHE A 106 8.48 25.25 2.11
C PHE A 106 9.48 25.48 3.24
N VAL A 107 9.73 26.75 3.57
CA VAL A 107 10.58 27.15 4.70
C VAL A 107 9.66 27.48 5.86
N GLN A 108 9.65 26.64 6.89
CA GLN A 108 8.64 26.62 7.95
C GLN A 108 9.25 26.83 9.34
N PRO A 109 8.53 27.40 10.33
CA PRO A 109 9.09 27.73 11.64
C PRO A 109 9.64 26.55 12.46
N SER A 110 9.15 25.33 12.22
CA SER A 110 9.63 24.10 12.87
C SER A 110 9.18 22.85 12.10
N ALA A 111 9.68 21.67 12.48
CA ALA A 111 9.21 20.39 11.94
C ALA A 111 7.74 20.07 12.28
N ALA A 112 7.18 20.72 13.31
CA ALA A 112 5.78 20.61 13.68
C ALA A 112 4.85 21.58 12.91
N ALA A 113 5.41 22.49 12.11
CA ALA A 113 4.62 23.45 11.36
C ALA A 113 3.97 22.79 10.13
N ILE A 114 2.74 23.20 9.81
CA ILE A 114 1.93 22.62 8.72
C ILE A 114 1.63 23.68 7.66
N ALA A 115 1.88 23.36 6.39
CA ALA A 115 1.44 24.13 5.22
C ALA A 115 0.35 23.37 4.46
N VAL A 116 -0.89 23.85 4.53
CA VAL A 116 -2.03 23.33 3.77
C VAL A 116 -2.11 24.05 2.42
N ASN A 117 -2.14 23.27 1.34
CA ASN A 117 -2.20 23.76 -0.03
C ASN A 117 -3.45 23.17 -0.70
N ARG A 118 -4.45 24.01 -0.98
CA ARG A 118 -5.66 23.63 -1.72
C ARG A 118 -5.54 24.08 -3.17
N ILE A 119 -5.77 23.17 -4.12
CA ILE A 119 -5.64 23.40 -5.55
C ILE A 119 -7.03 23.50 -6.18
N PHE A 120 -7.26 24.57 -6.92
CA PHE A 120 -8.51 24.86 -7.64
C PHE A 120 -8.37 24.73 -9.16
N ASP A 121 -7.27 24.13 -9.63
CA ASP A 121 -7.09 23.68 -11.01
C ASP A 121 -8.14 22.60 -11.34
N THR A 122 -8.71 22.63 -12.54
CA THR A 122 -9.59 21.56 -13.03
C THR A 122 -8.83 20.28 -13.39
N ASN A 123 -7.49 20.33 -13.41
CA ASN A 123 -6.59 19.23 -13.70
C ASN A 123 -5.93 18.70 -12.41
N GLY A 124 -5.53 17.43 -12.43
CA GLY A 124 -4.72 16.83 -11.37
C GLY A 124 -3.28 17.39 -11.34
N SER A 125 -2.73 17.55 -10.14
CA SER A 125 -1.38 18.09 -9.90
C SER A 125 -0.28 17.17 -10.42
N GLN A 126 0.62 17.69 -11.26
CA GLN A 126 1.78 16.97 -11.78
C GLN A 126 3.05 17.41 -11.05
N ILE A 127 3.53 16.59 -10.12
CA ILE A 127 4.75 16.82 -9.35
C ILE A 127 5.87 15.98 -9.98
N LEU A 128 6.63 16.58 -10.90
CA LEU A 128 7.69 15.93 -11.68
C LEU A 128 9.11 16.34 -11.24
N GLY A 129 9.23 17.49 -10.59
CA GLY A 129 10.48 18.04 -10.04
C GLY A 129 10.69 17.76 -8.56
N GLN A 130 11.11 18.77 -7.81
CA GLN A 130 11.43 18.66 -6.39
C GLN A 130 10.40 19.37 -5.50
N LEU A 131 10.03 18.75 -4.38
CA LEU A 131 9.25 19.39 -3.31
C LEU A 131 9.95 19.15 -1.97
N ASN A 132 10.45 20.21 -1.34
CA ASN A 132 11.22 20.12 -0.10
C ASN A 132 10.54 20.92 1.01
N ALA A 133 10.53 20.39 2.24
CA ALA A 133 10.04 21.09 3.42
C ALA A 133 10.81 20.67 4.68
N ASN A 134 11.05 21.61 5.60
CA ASN A 134 11.59 21.27 6.91
C ASN A 134 10.51 20.91 7.96
N GLY A 135 9.23 20.96 7.58
CA GLY A 135 8.07 20.54 8.35
C GLY A 135 7.03 19.83 7.49
N GLN A 136 5.76 19.94 7.84
CA GLN A 136 4.66 19.17 7.25
C GLN A 136 4.00 19.93 6.07
N VAL A 137 3.74 19.22 4.97
CA VAL A 137 3.07 19.74 3.77
C VAL A 137 1.82 18.90 3.50
N TYR A 138 0.69 19.58 3.35
CA TYR A 138 -0.59 18.99 2.96
C TYR A 138 -0.89 19.52 1.54
N LEU A 139 -1.10 18.63 0.59
CA LEU A 139 -1.37 18.92 -0.82
C LEU A 139 -2.73 18.33 -1.19
N ILE A 140 -3.70 19.19 -1.48
CA ILE A 140 -5.11 18.82 -1.63
C ILE A 140 -5.59 19.23 -3.03
N ASN A 141 -5.81 18.25 -3.91
CA ASN A 141 -6.38 18.47 -5.24
C ASN A 141 -7.43 17.39 -5.56
N PRO A 142 -8.74 17.71 -5.53
CA PRO A 142 -9.82 16.76 -5.84
C PRO A 142 -9.76 16.12 -7.23
N ASN A 143 -9.03 16.73 -8.18
CA ASN A 143 -8.85 16.26 -9.55
C ASN A 143 -7.64 15.32 -9.72
N GLY A 144 -6.88 15.06 -8.65
CA GLY A 144 -5.79 14.07 -8.61
C GLY A 144 -4.41 14.67 -8.29
N ILE A 145 -3.47 13.80 -7.92
CA ILE A 145 -2.07 14.14 -7.65
C ILE A 145 -1.18 13.02 -8.20
N VAL A 146 -0.23 13.36 -9.07
CA VAL A 146 0.75 12.42 -9.63
C VAL A 146 2.17 12.89 -9.29
N PHE A 147 2.88 12.12 -8.48
CA PHE A 147 4.33 12.25 -8.30
C PHE A 147 5.00 11.43 -9.40
N GLY A 148 5.59 12.09 -10.40
CA GLY A 148 6.10 11.45 -11.61
C GLY A 148 7.45 10.75 -11.44
N HIS A 149 7.84 9.96 -12.45
CA HIS A 149 9.16 9.34 -12.52
C HIS A 149 10.28 10.38 -12.37
N GLY A 150 11.16 10.17 -11.41
CA GLY A 150 12.28 11.08 -11.09
C GLY A 150 11.93 12.24 -10.15
N ALA A 151 10.65 12.44 -9.80
CA ALA A 151 10.23 13.41 -8.80
C ALA A 151 10.79 13.05 -7.42
N ARG A 152 11.12 14.07 -6.62
CA ARG A 152 11.68 13.91 -5.27
C ARG A 152 10.94 14.79 -4.28
N VAL A 153 10.28 14.17 -3.32
CA VAL A 153 9.63 14.84 -2.20
C VAL A 153 10.43 14.56 -0.93
N ASN A 154 10.87 15.59 -0.21
CA ASN A 154 11.63 15.46 1.03
C ASN A 154 11.04 16.40 2.09
N VAL A 155 10.29 15.87 3.05
CA VAL A 155 9.47 16.68 3.98
C VAL A 155 9.57 16.17 5.43
N GLY A 156 9.18 16.99 6.41
CA GLY A 156 8.95 16.53 7.78
C GLY A 156 7.73 15.60 7.88
N GLY A 157 6.71 15.81 7.05
CA GLY A 157 5.62 14.88 6.81
C GLY A 157 4.75 15.30 5.62
N LEU A 158 4.11 14.35 4.96
CA LEU A 158 3.25 14.57 3.79
C LEU A 158 1.81 14.12 4.06
N VAL A 159 0.84 14.93 3.66
CA VAL A 159 -0.47 14.44 3.22
C VAL A 159 -0.65 14.84 1.75
N ALA A 160 -0.93 13.87 0.87
CA ALA A 160 -1.36 14.13 -0.49
C ALA A 160 -2.76 13.53 -0.68
N SER A 161 -3.74 14.37 -1.01
CA SER A 161 -5.16 14.02 -0.89
C SER A 161 -6.01 14.50 -2.06
N THR A 162 -6.98 13.68 -2.48
CA THR A 162 -8.13 14.11 -3.32
C THR A 162 -9.39 14.39 -2.49
N LEU A 163 -9.32 14.14 -1.17
CA LEU A 163 -10.30 14.56 -0.16
C LEU A 163 -9.87 15.90 0.44
N ASP A 164 -10.80 16.82 0.72
CA ASP A 164 -10.48 18.07 1.40
C ASP A 164 -10.44 17.87 2.93
N LEU A 165 -9.55 18.62 3.59
CA LEU A 165 -9.39 18.68 5.04
C LEU A 165 -10.47 19.57 5.65
N ASP A 166 -11.08 19.14 6.75
CA ASP A 166 -11.78 20.07 7.65
C ASP A 166 -10.76 20.92 8.42
N ASP A 167 -10.71 22.23 8.14
CA ASP A 167 -9.83 23.18 8.81
C ASP A 167 -10.10 23.32 10.33
N ALA A 168 -11.29 22.95 10.82
CA ALA A 168 -11.53 22.89 12.26
C ALA A 168 -10.75 21.73 12.90
N SER A 169 -10.81 20.54 12.29
CA SER A 169 -10.07 19.35 12.73
C SER A 169 -8.54 19.51 12.75
N LEU A 170 -7.97 20.43 11.96
CA LEU A 170 -6.52 20.70 11.89
C LEU A 170 -5.91 21.09 13.26
N ASN A 171 -6.71 21.46 14.26
CA ASN A 171 -6.26 21.77 15.62
C ASN A 171 -6.33 20.60 16.61
N GLY A 172 -6.93 19.47 16.23
CA GLY A 172 -6.97 18.25 17.03
C GLY A 172 -5.91 17.22 16.62
N ASP A 173 -5.85 16.17 17.45
CA ASP A 173 -5.08 14.95 17.16
C ASP A 173 -5.74 14.13 16.06
N ALA A 174 -7.08 14.14 15.97
CA ALA A 174 -7.84 13.59 14.85
C ALA A 174 -8.10 14.69 13.80
N ARG A 175 -7.68 14.43 12.56
CA ARG A 175 -7.83 15.33 11.40
C ARG A 175 -8.65 14.61 10.33
N SER A 176 -9.81 15.15 10.00
CA SER A 176 -10.80 14.49 9.14
C SER A 176 -10.80 15.09 7.74
N PHE A 177 -10.79 14.20 6.76
CA PHE A 177 -10.78 14.50 5.33
C PHE A 177 -12.04 13.92 4.69
N ASN A 178 -12.66 14.66 3.77
CA ASN A 178 -13.84 14.20 3.04
C ASN A 178 -13.89 14.76 1.62
N GLY A 179 -14.45 14.01 0.67
CA GLY A 179 -14.57 14.46 -0.71
C GLY A 179 -15.11 13.42 -1.67
N ASN A 180 -15.88 13.90 -2.66
CA ASN A 180 -16.42 13.09 -3.75
C ASN A 180 -15.59 13.26 -5.05
N GLY A 181 -14.31 13.63 -4.93
CA GLY A 181 -13.41 13.86 -6.05
C GLY A 181 -13.08 12.55 -6.79
N GLY A 182 -13.20 12.56 -8.12
CA GLY A 182 -12.87 11.41 -8.97
C GLY A 182 -11.36 11.21 -9.22
N GLY A 183 -10.52 12.11 -8.71
CA GLY A 183 -9.07 12.02 -8.85
C GLY A 183 -8.45 10.88 -8.04
N SER A 184 -7.26 10.44 -8.47
CA SER A 184 -6.40 9.49 -7.78
C SER A 184 -5.14 10.14 -7.22
N VAL A 185 -4.51 9.51 -6.22
CA VAL A 185 -3.15 9.85 -5.76
C VAL A 185 -2.19 8.75 -6.21
N VAL A 186 -1.21 9.09 -7.05
CA VAL A 186 -0.29 8.13 -7.68
C VAL A 186 1.15 8.53 -7.43
N ASN A 187 1.96 7.63 -6.88
CA ASN A 187 3.42 7.80 -6.77
C ASN A 187 4.17 6.91 -7.77
N LEU A 188 4.98 7.55 -8.62
CA LEU A 188 5.97 6.96 -9.54
C LEU A 188 7.40 7.48 -9.24
N GLY A 189 7.53 8.35 -8.23
CA GLY A 189 8.78 9.03 -7.85
C GLY A 189 9.34 8.50 -6.52
N THR A 190 10.01 9.38 -5.78
CA THR A 190 10.52 9.09 -4.44
C THR A 190 9.98 10.09 -3.43
N ILE A 191 9.30 9.59 -2.39
CA ILE A 191 8.76 10.39 -1.29
C ILE A 191 9.47 9.99 0.01
N ASN A 192 10.19 10.92 0.62
CA ASN A 192 10.88 10.75 1.89
C ASN A 192 10.25 11.66 2.96
N ALA A 193 9.79 11.06 4.05
CA ALA A 193 9.59 11.77 5.31
C ALA A 193 10.88 11.78 6.13
N ALA A 194 11.04 12.79 7.00
CA ALA A 194 12.06 12.80 8.04
C ALA A 194 11.83 11.66 9.05
N SER A 195 12.85 11.32 9.83
CA SER A 195 12.76 10.30 10.87
C SER A 195 11.67 10.65 11.90
N GLY A 196 10.78 9.71 12.22
CA GLY A 196 9.61 9.97 13.08
C GLY A 196 8.43 10.70 12.40
N GLY A 197 8.61 11.08 11.13
CA GLY A 197 7.59 11.73 10.30
C GLY A 197 6.62 10.74 9.65
N TYR A 198 5.87 11.19 8.65
CA TYR A 198 4.86 10.36 7.98
C TYR A 198 4.60 10.72 6.53
N VAL A 199 4.01 9.78 5.79
CA VAL A 199 3.44 9.98 4.45
C VAL A 199 2.04 9.39 4.41
N ALA A 200 1.01 10.22 4.23
CA ALA A 200 -0.36 9.79 4.01
C ALA A 200 -0.80 10.12 2.58
N LEU A 201 -1.25 9.11 1.83
CA LEU A 201 -1.83 9.25 0.49
C LEU A 201 -3.33 8.90 0.57
N LEU A 202 -4.22 9.85 0.25
CA LEU A 202 -5.65 9.76 0.51
C LEU A 202 -6.50 10.02 -0.75
N GLY A 203 -7.56 9.25 -0.95
CA GLY A 203 -8.52 9.48 -2.04
C GLY A 203 -9.41 8.28 -2.30
N ASN A 204 -10.18 8.29 -3.39
CA ASN A 204 -10.96 7.12 -3.79
C ASN A 204 -10.06 6.02 -4.42
N HIS A 205 -8.96 6.41 -5.07
CA HIS A 205 -7.93 5.51 -5.59
C HIS A 205 -6.53 6.03 -5.23
N VAL A 206 -5.72 5.16 -4.62
CA VAL A 206 -4.36 5.46 -4.14
C VAL A 206 -3.41 4.35 -4.60
N SER A 207 -2.30 4.73 -5.26
CA SER A 207 -1.37 3.79 -5.90
C SER A 207 0.09 4.17 -5.66
N ASN A 208 0.89 3.29 -5.06
CA ASN A 208 2.34 3.44 -4.97
C ASN A 208 3.07 2.47 -5.91
N GLN A 209 3.60 3.00 -7.00
CA GLN A 209 4.45 2.31 -7.97
C GLN A 209 5.92 2.80 -7.92
N GLY A 210 6.21 3.79 -7.05
CA GLY A 210 7.53 4.36 -6.81
C GLY A 210 8.11 3.91 -5.47
N VAL A 211 8.77 4.84 -4.77
CA VAL A 211 9.32 4.63 -3.42
C VAL A 211 8.69 5.60 -2.42
N ILE A 212 8.28 5.09 -1.26
CA ILE A 212 7.91 5.88 -0.08
C ILE A 212 8.77 5.43 1.11
N SER A 213 9.35 6.37 1.85
CA SER A 213 10.22 6.11 3.01
C SER A 213 9.85 7.00 4.20
N ALA A 214 9.65 6.40 5.39
CA ALA A 214 9.40 7.08 6.66
C ALA A 214 10.04 6.32 7.84
N GLN A 215 11.37 6.40 7.96
CA GLN A 215 12.15 5.76 9.04
C GLN A 215 11.63 6.13 10.44
N LEU A 216 11.46 5.15 11.33
CA LEU A 216 10.87 5.33 12.68
C LEU A 216 9.51 6.07 12.68
N GLY A 217 8.82 6.06 11.54
CA GLY A 217 7.64 6.87 11.25
C GLY A 217 6.50 6.04 10.66
N SER A 218 5.62 6.66 9.87
CA SER A 218 4.43 5.96 9.36
C SER A 218 4.12 6.26 7.89
N VAL A 219 3.85 5.22 7.10
CA VAL A 219 3.28 5.36 5.74
C VAL A 219 1.85 4.84 5.72
N ALA A 220 0.92 5.63 5.21
CA ALA A 220 -0.50 5.29 5.18
C ALA A 220 -1.13 5.54 3.80
N LEU A 221 -1.83 4.55 3.26
CA LEU A 221 -2.58 4.63 1.99
C LEU A 221 -4.07 4.40 2.30
N GLY A 222 -4.88 5.45 2.20
CA GLY A 222 -6.30 5.42 2.60
C GLY A 222 -7.25 5.59 1.42
N ALA A 223 -7.99 4.55 1.10
CA ALA A 223 -8.96 4.53 0.01
C ALA A 223 -10.42 4.64 0.49
N GLY A 224 -11.06 5.77 0.18
CA GLY A 224 -12.46 6.07 0.48
C GLY A 224 -12.81 7.55 0.27
N SER A 225 -14.07 7.93 0.53
CA SER A 225 -14.60 9.29 0.39
C SER A 225 -14.60 10.10 1.68
N ALA A 226 -14.42 9.45 2.84
CA ALA A 226 -14.10 10.13 4.09
C ALA A 226 -13.07 9.31 4.88
N VAL A 227 -12.04 9.98 5.38
CA VAL A 227 -10.91 9.38 6.10
C VAL A 227 -10.51 10.27 7.27
N THR A 228 -10.30 9.69 8.44
CA THR A 228 -9.73 10.37 9.61
C THR A 228 -8.31 9.87 9.88
N LEU A 229 -7.37 10.81 10.01
CA LEU A 229 -6.00 10.56 10.46
C LEU A 229 -5.87 10.95 11.94
N THR A 230 -5.39 10.04 12.79
CA THR A 230 -5.13 10.31 14.21
C THR A 230 -3.63 10.34 14.47
N PHE A 231 -3.16 11.44 15.05
CA PHE A 231 -1.75 11.70 15.36
C PHE A 231 -1.48 11.65 16.87
N SER A 232 -0.22 11.49 17.24
CA SER A 232 0.30 11.93 18.54
C SER A 232 1.43 12.91 18.26
N GLY A 233 1.17 14.20 18.51
CA GLY A 233 2.05 15.30 18.10
C GLY A 233 2.24 15.34 16.58
N ASN A 234 3.41 14.87 16.12
CA ASN A 234 3.79 14.83 14.70
C ASN A 234 3.71 13.43 14.08
N SER A 235 3.56 12.36 14.84
CA SER A 235 3.60 10.98 14.33
C SER A 235 2.19 10.45 14.11
N LEU A 236 1.95 9.82 12.95
CA LEU A 236 0.65 9.27 12.57
C LEU A 236 0.45 7.90 13.22
N LEU A 237 -0.56 7.77 14.09
CA LEU A 237 -0.85 6.55 14.83
C LEU A 237 -1.98 5.71 14.23
N ARG A 238 -2.91 6.32 13.48
CA ARG A 238 -4.05 5.61 12.87
C ARG A 238 -4.55 6.34 11.63
N LEU A 239 -4.94 5.58 10.61
CA LEU A 239 -5.81 6.03 9.53
C LEU A 239 -7.08 5.19 9.61
N GLN A 240 -8.25 5.82 9.53
CA GLN A 240 -9.54 5.16 9.52
C GLN A 240 -10.36 5.62 8.31
N VAL A 241 -10.88 4.69 7.51
CA VAL A 241 -11.81 5.02 6.42
C VAL A 241 -13.23 5.04 6.98
N ASP A 242 -13.79 6.25 7.11
CA ASP A 242 -15.11 6.49 7.71
C ASP A 242 -16.26 6.32 6.69
N GLN A 243 -15.99 6.64 5.41
CA GLN A 243 -16.90 6.44 4.28
C GLN A 243 -16.12 6.04 3.03
N SER A 244 -16.79 5.35 2.10
CA SER A 244 -16.16 4.68 0.96
C SER A 244 -17.06 4.74 -0.27
N VAL A 245 -16.45 4.62 -1.45
CA VAL A 245 -17.15 4.52 -2.74
C VAL A 245 -16.99 3.12 -3.33
N LEU A 246 -17.76 2.83 -4.38
CA LEU A 246 -17.64 1.59 -5.15
C LEU A 246 -16.24 1.50 -5.78
N ASN A 247 -15.57 0.36 -5.61
CA ASN A 247 -14.23 0.07 -6.13
C ASN A 247 -13.10 0.95 -5.52
N SER A 248 -13.26 1.39 -4.26
CA SER A 248 -12.18 2.08 -3.51
C SER A 248 -10.90 1.21 -3.51
N LEU A 249 -9.76 1.75 -3.94
CA LEU A 249 -8.51 1.00 -4.15
C LEU A 249 -7.32 1.64 -3.44
N ALA A 250 -6.61 0.86 -2.60
CA ALA A 250 -5.29 1.19 -2.06
C ALA A 250 -4.27 0.13 -2.51
N GLU A 251 -3.30 0.49 -3.37
CA GLU A 251 -2.35 -0.47 -3.92
C GLU A 251 -0.87 -0.06 -3.78
N ASN A 252 0.00 -1.08 -3.70
CA ASN A 252 1.45 -0.96 -3.71
C ASN A 252 2.08 -1.99 -4.66
N GLY A 253 2.56 -1.55 -5.81
CA GLY A 253 3.48 -2.29 -6.69
C GLY A 253 4.94 -1.84 -6.59
N GLY A 254 5.21 -0.76 -5.84
CA GLY A 254 6.54 -0.20 -5.61
C GLY A 254 7.16 -0.66 -4.28
N LEU A 255 7.94 0.23 -3.66
CA LEU A 255 8.49 0.05 -2.32
C LEU A 255 7.82 1.02 -1.33
N ILE A 256 7.41 0.50 -0.18
CA ILE A 256 7.13 1.27 1.04
C ILE A 256 8.09 0.81 2.13
N ARG A 257 8.79 1.76 2.78
CA ARG A 257 9.68 1.49 3.92
C ARG A 257 9.33 2.37 5.11
N ALA A 258 9.08 1.74 6.26
CA ALA A 258 8.93 2.37 7.57
C ALA A 258 9.59 1.49 8.65
N ASP A 259 10.88 1.17 8.47
CA ASP A 259 11.67 0.42 9.45
C ASP A 259 11.63 1.14 10.82
N GLY A 260 11.39 0.39 11.90
CA GLY A 260 11.13 0.90 13.25
C GLY A 260 9.80 1.66 13.41
N GLY A 261 8.88 1.47 12.47
CA GLY A 261 7.64 2.25 12.35
C GLY A 261 6.48 1.43 11.76
N MET A 262 5.52 2.10 11.12
CA MET A 262 4.25 1.49 10.69
C MET A 262 3.94 1.70 9.21
N VAL A 263 3.39 0.68 8.55
CA VAL A 263 2.71 0.80 7.26
C VAL A 263 1.25 0.38 7.40
N LEU A 264 0.33 1.23 6.93
CA LEU A 264 -1.11 1.02 7.01
C LEU A 264 -1.77 1.28 5.65
N MET A 265 -2.15 0.24 4.93
CA MET A 265 -2.95 0.35 3.70
C MET A 265 -4.38 -0.09 4.00
N THR A 266 -5.38 0.75 3.71
CA THR A 266 -6.77 0.38 3.93
C THR A 266 -7.72 0.93 2.88
N ALA A 267 -8.73 0.13 2.53
CA ALA A 267 -9.81 0.48 1.64
C ALA A 267 -11.14 0.08 2.30
N GLY A 268 -11.93 1.07 2.74
CA GLY A 268 -13.16 0.80 3.49
C GLY A 268 -14.28 0.23 2.61
N ALA A 269 -15.14 -0.60 3.21
CA ALA A 269 -16.34 -1.16 2.57
C ALA A 269 -17.49 -1.32 3.60
N LYS A 270 -18.04 -0.20 4.08
CA LYS A 270 -19.10 -0.18 5.12
C LYS A 270 -20.42 -0.84 4.70
N ASN A 271 -20.67 -0.94 3.39
CA ASN A 271 -21.86 -1.55 2.81
C ASN A 271 -21.44 -2.68 1.86
N ALA A 272 -22.13 -3.83 1.90
CA ALA A 272 -21.77 -5.00 1.08
C ALA A 272 -21.84 -4.80 -0.45
N LEU A 273 -22.47 -3.71 -0.92
CA LEU A 273 -22.50 -3.31 -2.33
C LEU A 273 -21.23 -2.55 -2.78
N LEU A 274 -20.39 -2.11 -1.85
CA LEU A 274 -19.23 -1.26 -2.11
C LEU A 274 -17.95 -2.09 -1.95
N ALA A 275 -17.66 -2.94 -2.94
CA ALA A 275 -16.41 -3.68 -2.96
C ALA A 275 -15.22 -2.72 -2.89
N SER A 276 -14.29 -3.02 -1.99
CA SER A 276 -13.03 -2.29 -1.81
C SER A 276 -11.85 -3.24 -1.95
N VAL A 277 -10.68 -2.72 -2.33
CA VAL A 277 -9.49 -3.55 -2.55
C VAL A 277 -8.27 -2.90 -1.91
N VAL A 278 -7.60 -3.64 -1.05
CA VAL A 278 -6.19 -3.41 -0.69
C VAL A 278 -5.35 -4.42 -1.47
N ASN A 279 -4.29 -3.98 -2.14
CA ASN A 279 -3.50 -4.83 -3.04
C ASN A 279 -1.99 -4.59 -2.90
N ASN A 280 -1.24 -5.57 -2.41
CA ASN A 280 0.22 -5.53 -2.46
C ASN A 280 0.74 -6.51 -3.52
N THR A 281 1.57 -6.00 -4.44
CA THR A 281 2.40 -6.79 -5.37
C THR A 281 3.87 -6.37 -5.32
N GLY A 282 4.16 -5.23 -4.69
CA GLY A 282 5.51 -4.73 -4.43
C GLY A 282 6.06 -5.18 -3.08
N VAL A 283 6.92 -4.32 -2.50
CA VAL A 283 7.59 -4.57 -1.22
C VAL A 283 7.09 -3.59 -0.17
N ILE A 284 6.80 -4.11 1.02
CA ILE A 284 6.54 -3.34 2.23
C ILE A 284 7.51 -3.81 3.32
N GLU A 285 8.37 -2.90 3.78
CA GLU A 285 9.33 -3.12 4.86
C GLU A 285 8.96 -2.26 6.07
N ALA A 286 8.74 -2.88 7.22
CA ALA A 286 8.65 -2.24 8.53
C ALA A 286 9.38 -3.11 9.55
N ARG A 287 10.70 -3.26 9.35
CA ARG A 287 11.55 -4.14 10.15
C ARG A 287 11.89 -3.50 11.49
N THR A 288 12.13 -4.32 12.52
CA THR A 288 12.49 -3.83 13.86
C THR A 288 13.82 -3.06 13.84
N VAL A 289 13.88 -1.94 14.56
CA VAL A 289 15.09 -1.11 14.72
C VAL A 289 15.26 -0.76 16.20
N GLU A 290 16.36 -1.20 16.80
CA GLU A 290 16.56 -1.13 18.25
C GLU A 290 15.36 -1.76 18.98
N ASP A 291 14.76 -1.09 19.96
CA ASP A 291 13.57 -1.58 20.68
C ASP A 291 12.23 -1.22 19.98
N HIS A 292 12.28 -0.71 18.73
CA HIS A 292 11.09 -0.34 17.95
C HIS A 292 10.67 -1.45 17.00
N ASN A 293 9.80 -2.35 17.47
CA ASN A 293 9.15 -3.35 16.63
C ASN A 293 8.26 -2.68 15.57
N GLY A 294 8.45 -3.02 14.30
CA GLY A 294 7.65 -2.45 13.22
C GLY A 294 6.30 -3.14 13.04
N THR A 295 5.41 -2.52 12.26
CA THR A 295 4.03 -2.98 12.05
C THR A 295 3.56 -2.78 10.61
N ILE A 296 2.92 -3.79 10.01
CA ILE A 296 2.29 -3.73 8.68
C ILE A 296 0.82 -4.12 8.82
N ILE A 297 -0.10 -3.28 8.35
CA ILE A 297 -1.55 -3.55 8.37
C ILE A 297 -2.13 -3.33 6.97
N LEU A 298 -2.74 -4.37 6.40
CA LEU A 298 -3.49 -4.34 5.14
C LEU A 298 -4.97 -4.62 5.44
N GLN A 299 -5.82 -3.59 5.46
CA GLN A 299 -7.20 -3.69 5.96
C GLN A 299 -8.27 -3.31 4.91
N GLY A 300 -8.97 -4.31 4.38
CA GLY A 300 -10.24 -4.12 3.65
C GLY A 300 -11.42 -3.94 4.61
N GLY A 301 -12.60 -3.56 4.10
CA GLY A 301 -13.81 -3.57 4.92
C GLY A 301 -14.35 -4.99 5.17
N MET A 302 -14.70 -5.31 6.42
CA MET A 302 -15.10 -6.66 6.84
C MET A 302 -16.44 -7.15 6.25
N GLN A 303 -17.21 -6.29 5.55
CA GLN A 303 -18.51 -6.65 4.96
C GLN A 303 -18.43 -7.13 3.51
N ALA A 304 -17.54 -6.55 2.67
CA ALA A 304 -17.33 -6.93 1.27
C ALA A 304 -15.99 -6.45 0.66
N GLY A 305 -15.04 -6.03 1.48
CA GLY A 305 -13.70 -5.66 1.04
C GLY A 305 -12.80 -6.87 0.80
N GLN A 306 -11.79 -6.69 -0.05
CA GLN A 306 -10.77 -7.70 -0.35
C GLN A 306 -9.37 -7.18 0.03
N VAL A 307 -8.55 -8.03 0.64
CA VAL A 307 -7.09 -7.83 0.73
C VAL A 307 -6.41 -8.85 -0.17
N LYS A 308 -5.50 -8.38 -1.03
CA LYS A 308 -4.72 -9.21 -1.95
C LYS A 308 -3.24 -9.08 -1.60
N VAL A 309 -2.64 -10.21 -1.24
CA VAL A 309 -1.29 -10.32 -0.71
C VAL A 309 -0.41 -11.07 -1.70
N GLY A 310 0.40 -10.34 -2.46
CA GLY A 310 1.56 -10.83 -3.21
C GLY A 310 2.81 -10.05 -2.82
N GLY A 311 3.90 -10.20 -3.58
CA GLY A 311 5.14 -9.48 -3.34
C GLY A 311 5.78 -9.82 -2.00
N THR A 312 6.14 -8.82 -1.19
CA THR A 312 6.80 -9.02 0.10
C THR A 312 6.28 -8.10 1.20
N LEU A 313 5.99 -8.68 2.37
CA LEU A 313 5.71 -8.00 3.64
C LEU A 313 6.79 -8.40 4.67
N ASP A 314 7.68 -7.48 5.04
CA ASP A 314 8.82 -7.76 5.93
C ASP A 314 8.78 -6.89 7.19
N ALA A 315 8.47 -7.52 8.32
CA ALA A 315 8.58 -6.95 9.66
C ALA A 315 9.57 -7.76 10.52
N SER A 316 10.62 -8.31 9.90
CA SER A 316 11.69 -9.04 10.60
C SER A 316 12.54 -8.16 11.51
N ALA A 317 13.32 -8.79 12.40
CA ALA A 317 14.29 -8.15 13.29
C ALA A 317 15.71 -8.68 13.01
N PRO A 318 16.29 -8.41 11.81
CA PRO A 318 17.51 -9.07 11.35
C PRO A 318 18.78 -8.63 12.10
N ASN A 319 18.73 -7.51 12.84
CA ASN A 319 19.87 -6.90 13.52
C ASN A 319 19.78 -6.95 15.06
N GLY A 320 18.73 -7.58 15.61
CA GLY A 320 18.36 -7.50 17.03
C GLY A 320 16.93 -6.99 17.22
N GLY A 321 16.40 -7.17 18.44
CA GLY A 321 14.99 -6.93 18.77
C GLY A 321 14.09 -8.15 18.50
N ASP A 322 12.82 -8.05 18.90
CA ASP A 322 11.78 -9.03 18.56
C ASP A 322 11.17 -8.71 17.20
N GLY A 323 10.56 -9.72 16.55
CA GLY A 323 9.88 -9.55 15.28
C GLY A 323 8.63 -8.67 15.38
N GLY A 324 8.38 -7.90 14.34
CA GLY A 324 7.22 -7.02 14.21
C GLY A 324 5.90 -7.75 13.89
N PHE A 325 4.82 -6.98 13.83
CA PHE A 325 3.47 -7.48 13.60
C PHE A 325 3.02 -7.24 12.16
N ILE A 326 2.37 -8.24 11.55
CA ILE A 326 1.79 -8.15 10.21
C ILE A 326 0.32 -8.56 10.29
N GLU A 327 -0.58 -7.73 9.78
CA GLU A 327 -2.02 -7.98 9.76
C GLU A 327 -2.58 -7.86 8.33
N THR A 328 -3.42 -8.82 7.94
CA THR A 328 -4.14 -8.83 6.66
C THR A 328 -5.61 -9.21 6.90
N SER A 329 -6.51 -8.22 6.87
CA SER A 329 -7.88 -8.34 7.40
C SER A 329 -8.92 -7.73 6.45
N ALA A 330 -9.99 -8.46 6.13
CA ALA A 330 -11.04 -8.01 5.19
C ALA A 330 -12.26 -8.95 5.23
N ALA A 331 -13.29 -8.74 4.40
CA ALA A 331 -14.28 -9.80 4.18
C ALA A 331 -13.63 -11.04 3.53
N GLN A 332 -12.71 -10.83 2.59
CA GLN A 332 -11.93 -11.87 1.93
C GLN A 332 -10.44 -11.50 1.88
N VAL A 333 -9.56 -12.41 2.29
CA VAL A 333 -8.10 -12.24 2.20
C VAL A 333 -7.56 -13.29 1.25
N HIS A 334 -6.92 -12.88 0.16
CA HIS A 334 -6.37 -13.79 -0.84
C HIS A 334 -4.86 -13.61 -0.96
N VAL A 335 -4.11 -14.69 -0.72
CA VAL A 335 -2.64 -14.74 -0.74
C VAL A 335 -2.18 -15.49 -1.98
N VAL A 336 -1.47 -14.80 -2.88
CA VAL A 336 -0.96 -15.38 -4.12
C VAL A 336 0.41 -16.03 -3.93
N SER A 337 0.80 -16.90 -4.88
CA SER A 337 1.94 -17.83 -4.72
C SER A 337 3.33 -17.20 -4.71
N ASP A 338 3.46 -15.91 -5.02
CA ASP A 338 4.70 -15.14 -4.89
C ASP A 338 4.86 -14.43 -3.53
N ALA A 339 3.80 -14.43 -2.69
CA ALA A 339 3.77 -13.74 -1.41
C ALA A 339 4.82 -14.26 -0.42
N ARG A 340 5.61 -13.32 0.11
CA ARG A 340 6.66 -13.56 1.11
C ARG A 340 6.40 -12.71 2.35
N VAL A 341 6.17 -13.36 3.48
CA VAL A 341 5.87 -12.73 4.76
C VAL A 341 6.92 -13.15 5.79
N SER A 342 7.52 -12.17 6.45
CA SER A 342 8.62 -12.38 7.39
C SER A 342 8.42 -11.58 8.67
N THR A 343 8.50 -12.27 9.81
CA THR A 343 8.58 -11.67 11.15
C THR A 343 9.76 -12.27 11.94
N ALA A 344 10.75 -12.81 11.22
CA ALA A 344 11.86 -13.56 11.80
C ALA A 344 12.79 -12.67 12.63
N ALA A 345 13.17 -13.14 13.82
CA ALA A 345 14.09 -12.45 14.72
C ALA A 345 15.22 -13.41 15.15
N PRO A 346 16.37 -13.44 14.43
CA PRO A 346 17.45 -14.38 14.73
C PRO A 346 18.12 -14.21 16.10
N LEU A 347 17.82 -13.10 16.80
CA LEU A 347 18.37 -12.72 18.11
C LEU A 347 17.27 -12.43 19.15
N GLY A 348 16.02 -12.80 18.87
CA GLY A 348 14.85 -12.49 19.69
C GLY A 348 13.69 -13.46 19.43
N SER A 349 12.48 -13.02 19.75
CA SER A 349 11.23 -13.75 19.52
C SER A 349 10.71 -13.47 18.11
N PHE A 350 10.21 -14.49 17.41
CA PHE A 350 9.43 -14.25 16.19
C PHE A 350 8.24 -13.34 16.48
N GLY A 351 7.90 -12.48 15.52
CA GLY A 351 6.66 -11.72 15.54
C GLY A 351 5.47 -12.60 15.12
N THR A 352 4.46 -12.03 14.47
CA THR A 352 3.28 -12.78 14.03
C THR A 352 2.65 -12.16 12.79
N TRP A 353 2.22 -13.02 11.86
CA TRP A 353 1.29 -12.67 10.79
C TRP A 353 -0.13 -13.11 11.16
N LEU A 354 -1.04 -12.15 11.35
CA LEU A 354 -2.48 -12.34 11.52
C LEU A 354 -3.20 -12.25 10.15
N ILE A 355 -4.04 -13.24 9.86
CA ILE A 355 -4.93 -13.30 8.71
C ILE A 355 -6.36 -13.33 9.26
N ASP A 356 -7.17 -12.29 9.03
CA ASP A 356 -8.50 -12.11 9.64
C ASP A 356 -9.62 -11.86 8.59
N PRO A 357 -10.12 -12.93 7.92
CA PRO A 357 -11.29 -12.90 7.03
C PRO A 357 -12.60 -13.40 7.67
N GLN A 358 -13.73 -13.33 6.95
CA GLN A 358 -15.00 -13.98 7.34
C GLN A 358 -14.88 -15.51 7.41
N ASP A 359 -14.24 -16.09 6.41
CA ASP A 359 -13.98 -17.52 6.22
C ASP A 359 -12.58 -17.66 5.60
N PHE A 360 -11.88 -18.78 5.82
CA PHE A 360 -10.57 -19.00 5.20
C PHE A 360 -10.36 -20.44 4.74
N ARG A 361 -9.92 -20.60 3.49
CA ARG A 361 -9.70 -21.91 2.87
C ARG A 361 -8.29 -22.07 2.32
N VAL A 362 -7.52 -22.98 2.91
CA VAL A 362 -6.23 -23.42 2.36
C VAL A 362 -6.49 -24.49 1.30
N ALA A 363 -6.33 -24.19 0.01
CA ALA A 363 -6.56 -25.14 -1.08
C ALA A 363 -5.65 -24.88 -2.30
N ALA A 364 -5.20 -25.95 -2.97
CA ALA A 364 -4.28 -25.87 -4.11
C ALA A 364 -4.84 -25.06 -5.30
N THR A 365 -6.17 -25.03 -5.46
CA THR A 365 -6.89 -24.23 -6.45
C THR A 365 -8.22 -23.77 -5.88
N GLY A 366 -8.56 -22.47 -6.00
CA GLY A 366 -9.86 -21.96 -5.55
C GLY A 366 -10.04 -21.92 -4.03
N GLY A 367 -8.94 -21.86 -3.29
CA GLY A 367 -8.88 -21.37 -1.92
C GLY A 367 -8.25 -19.98 -1.85
N ASP A 368 -8.13 -19.49 -0.63
CA ASP A 368 -7.59 -18.17 -0.29
C ASP A 368 -6.05 -18.15 -0.24
N ILE A 369 -5.44 -19.29 0.07
CA ILE A 369 -4.00 -19.55 0.00
C ILE A 369 -3.78 -21.02 -0.39
N SER A 370 -2.71 -21.35 -1.11
CA SER A 370 -2.35 -22.77 -1.31
C SER A 370 -1.56 -23.32 -0.11
N GLY A 371 -1.66 -24.62 0.14
CA GLY A 371 -0.90 -25.29 1.20
C GLY A 371 0.60 -25.10 1.04
N ALA A 372 1.10 -25.12 -0.20
CA ALA A 372 2.49 -24.78 -0.54
C ALA A 372 2.87 -23.32 -0.20
N THR A 373 1.98 -22.35 -0.40
CA THR A 373 2.25 -20.93 -0.08
C THR A 373 2.25 -20.70 1.43
N LEU A 374 1.32 -21.32 2.16
CA LEU A 374 1.30 -21.29 3.63
C LEU A 374 2.55 -21.96 4.23
N SER A 375 2.91 -23.13 3.71
CA SER A 375 4.13 -23.88 4.07
C SER A 375 5.41 -23.04 3.90
N ALA A 376 5.52 -22.32 2.78
CA ALA A 376 6.67 -21.47 2.48
C ALA A 376 6.77 -20.26 3.43
N ASN A 377 5.64 -19.66 3.83
CA ASN A 377 5.63 -18.51 4.74
C ASN A 377 5.81 -18.92 6.21
N LEU A 378 5.35 -20.11 6.60
CA LEU A 378 5.65 -20.70 7.92
C LEU A 378 7.15 -20.91 8.16
N ALA A 379 8.00 -20.90 7.12
CA ALA A 379 9.46 -20.91 7.29
C ALA A 379 10.05 -19.58 7.83
N SER A 380 9.30 -18.47 7.79
CA SER A 380 9.78 -17.12 8.16
C SER A 380 8.85 -16.32 9.08
N THR A 381 7.65 -16.82 9.38
CA THR A 381 6.73 -16.21 10.36
C THR A 381 5.82 -17.28 11.00
N PRO A 382 5.49 -17.17 12.30
CA PRO A 382 4.25 -17.75 12.83
C PRO A 382 3.05 -17.15 12.10
N VAL A 383 2.01 -17.96 11.91
CA VAL A 383 0.78 -17.56 11.19
C VAL A 383 -0.43 -17.86 12.06
N SER A 384 -1.25 -16.83 12.28
CA SER A 384 -2.53 -16.94 12.98
C SER A 384 -3.66 -16.63 12.00
N VAL A 385 -4.48 -17.63 11.68
CA VAL A 385 -5.70 -17.48 10.88
C VAL A 385 -6.89 -17.37 11.82
N HIS A 386 -7.63 -16.27 11.74
CA HIS A 386 -8.85 -16.02 12.50
C HIS A 386 -10.03 -15.90 11.54
N SER A 387 -11.10 -16.69 11.71
CA SER A 387 -12.35 -16.46 10.96
C SER A 387 -13.28 -15.57 11.80
N SER A 388 -13.25 -14.26 11.58
CA SER A 388 -14.03 -13.26 12.32
C SER A 388 -15.20 -12.72 11.49
N GLY A 389 -16.36 -12.56 12.12
CA GLY A 389 -17.60 -12.20 11.41
C GLY A 389 -18.26 -13.35 10.66
N GLY A 390 -17.58 -14.46 10.34
CA GLY A 390 -18.19 -15.60 9.65
C GLY A 390 -19.42 -16.21 10.33
N GLY A 391 -19.53 -16.10 11.67
CA GLY A 391 -20.71 -16.50 12.44
C GLY A 391 -21.94 -15.58 12.30
N SER A 392 -21.77 -14.36 11.78
CA SER A 392 -22.83 -13.38 11.52
C SER A 392 -23.02 -13.06 10.04
N THR A 393 -21.96 -13.14 9.23
CA THR A 393 -21.91 -13.10 7.77
C THR A 393 -20.78 -14.00 7.24
N GLY A 394 -21.11 -15.14 6.65
CA GLY A 394 -20.15 -16.15 6.17
C GLY A 394 -20.57 -17.56 6.60
N SER A 395 -19.59 -18.43 6.84
CA SER A 395 -19.80 -19.73 7.52
C SER A 395 -19.08 -19.86 8.86
N GLY A 396 -18.06 -19.02 9.13
CA GLY A 396 -17.24 -19.03 10.34
C GLY A 396 -16.15 -20.11 10.33
N ASN A 397 -15.87 -20.73 9.19
CA ASN A 397 -14.99 -21.89 9.12
C ASN A 397 -13.56 -21.56 8.73
N ILE A 398 -12.64 -22.44 9.13
CA ILE A 398 -11.29 -22.54 8.56
C ILE A 398 -11.15 -23.95 7.98
N ASP A 399 -10.94 -24.03 6.66
CA ASP A 399 -10.88 -25.29 5.90
C ASP A 399 -9.46 -25.54 5.37
N ILE A 400 -8.86 -26.67 5.74
CA ILE A 400 -7.53 -27.12 5.28
C ILE A 400 -7.71 -28.26 4.26
N ASP A 401 -7.83 -27.89 2.98
CA ASP A 401 -8.07 -28.79 1.84
C ASP A 401 -6.81 -29.13 1.03
N ASP A 402 -5.67 -28.50 1.33
CA ASP A 402 -4.36 -28.75 0.72
C ASP A 402 -3.30 -28.93 1.81
N ALA A 403 -2.24 -29.68 1.49
CA ALA A 403 -1.27 -30.13 2.48
C ALA A 403 -0.36 -28.98 2.95
N VAL A 404 -0.16 -28.87 4.27
CA VAL A 404 0.66 -27.84 4.91
C VAL A 404 1.82 -28.50 5.65
N SER A 405 3.07 -28.14 5.35
CA SER A 405 4.24 -28.71 6.02
C SER A 405 5.38 -27.70 6.20
N TRP A 406 6.00 -27.71 7.38
CA TRP A 406 7.10 -26.80 7.70
C TRP A 406 8.10 -27.44 8.68
N SER A 407 9.33 -26.93 8.66
CA SER A 407 10.45 -27.41 9.47
C SER A 407 11.13 -26.30 10.31
N ALA A 408 10.59 -25.09 10.28
CA ALA A 408 11.00 -24.01 11.18
C ALA A 408 10.28 -24.15 12.53
N ASP A 409 10.85 -23.57 13.59
CA ASP A 409 10.28 -23.56 14.94
C ASP A 409 9.22 -22.45 15.09
N THR A 410 8.24 -22.47 14.18
CA THR A 410 7.12 -21.53 14.07
C THR A 410 5.79 -22.25 14.36
N THR A 411 4.77 -21.47 14.71
CA THR A 411 3.44 -21.97 15.04
C THR A 411 2.41 -21.58 13.97
N LEU A 412 1.57 -22.54 13.59
CA LEU A 412 0.32 -22.31 12.87
C LEU A 412 -0.84 -22.31 13.88
N THR A 413 -1.57 -21.20 13.97
CA THR A 413 -2.77 -21.05 14.81
C THR A 413 -3.99 -20.91 13.92
N LEU A 414 -5.02 -21.74 14.14
CA LEU A 414 -6.29 -21.72 13.40
C LEU A 414 -7.43 -21.46 14.40
N THR A 415 -7.93 -20.23 14.45
CA THR A 415 -8.96 -19.79 15.42
C THR A 415 -10.28 -19.50 14.70
N ALA A 416 -11.19 -20.46 14.72
CA ALA A 416 -12.45 -20.36 14.00
C ALA A 416 -13.64 -19.96 14.88
N SER A 417 -14.48 -19.04 14.40
CA SER A 417 -15.77 -18.73 15.04
C SER A 417 -16.76 -19.90 14.98
N LYS A 418 -16.61 -20.79 13.98
CA LYS A 418 -17.32 -22.07 13.85
C LYS A 418 -16.35 -23.26 13.81
N HIS A 419 -16.20 -23.98 12.68
CA HIS A 419 -15.39 -25.19 12.61
C HIS A 419 -13.95 -24.93 12.15
N VAL A 420 -13.03 -25.78 12.61
CA VAL A 420 -11.75 -26.00 11.93
C VAL A 420 -11.80 -27.39 11.29
N ASN A 421 -11.82 -27.45 9.97
CA ASN A 421 -11.90 -28.70 9.21
C ASN A 421 -10.53 -29.02 8.60
N VAL A 422 -9.93 -30.15 8.99
CA VAL A 422 -8.67 -30.63 8.42
C VAL A 422 -9.00 -31.79 7.48
N ASN A 423 -8.99 -31.48 6.18
CA ASN A 423 -9.36 -32.37 5.09
C ASN A 423 -8.13 -32.89 4.31
N ALA A 424 -6.96 -32.28 4.53
CA ALA A 424 -5.63 -32.65 4.03
C ALA A 424 -4.57 -32.65 5.15
N ASN A 425 -3.39 -33.23 4.88
CA ASN A 425 -2.37 -33.45 5.91
C ASN A 425 -1.69 -32.17 6.40
N ILE A 426 -1.42 -32.11 7.70
CA ILE A 426 -0.62 -31.06 8.35
C ILE A 426 0.65 -31.71 8.94
N ALA A 427 1.83 -31.18 8.65
CA ALA A 427 3.11 -31.75 9.10
C ALA A 427 4.11 -30.69 9.61
N ALA A 428 4.12 -30.51 10.93
CA ALA A 428 5.08 -29.71 11.67
C ALA A 428 6.30 -30.56 12.04
N THR A 429 7.48 -30.20 11.55
CA THR A 429 8.71 -31.03 11.66
C THR A 429 9.90 -30.31 12.31
N GLY A 430 9.76 -29.03 12.62
CA GLY A 430 10.73 -28.29 13.44
C GLY A 430 10.78 -28.81 14.87
N ASN A 431 11.90 -28.63 15.56
CA ASN A 431 12.12 -29.09 16.92
C ASN A 431 11.06 -28.57 17.91
N ALA A 432 10.70 -27.31 17.79
CA ALA A 432 9.71 -26.60 18.61
C ALA A 432 8.54 -26.05 17.77
N ALA A 433 8.33 -26.58 16.56
CA ALA A 433 7.19 -26.23 15.71
C ALA A 433 5.84 -26.50 16.42
N GLY A 434 4.86 -25.64 16.17
CA GLY A 434 3.60 -25.61 16.92
C GLY A 434 2.33 -25.63 16.07
N LEU A 435 1.29 -26.30 16.57
CA LEU A 435 -0.05 -26.27 15.98
C LEU A 435 -1.10 -25.97 17.05
N ALA A 436 -1.86 -24.89 16.85
CA ALA A 436 -2.98 -24.52 17.71
C ALA A 436 -4.29 -24.51 16.91
N ILE A 437 -5.30 -25.23 17.37
CA ILE A 437 -6.60 -25.41 16.68
C ILE A 437 -7.72 -25.01 17.64
N ASN A 438 -8.31 -23.83 17.45
CA ASN A 438 -9.29 -23.22 18.34
C ASN A 438 -10.62 -23.02 17.60
N PRO A 439 -11.44 -24.08 17.43
CA PRO A 439 -12.80 -23.95 16.92
C PRO A 439 -13.71 -23.27 17.95
N ASN A 440 -14.91 -22.87 17.54
CA ASN A 440 -15.94 -22.29 18.41
C ASN A 440 -15.42 -21.15 19.31
N THR A 441 -14.54 -20.30 18.79
CA THR A 441 -13.81 -19.28 19.56
C THR A 441 -14.27 -17.87 19.14
N ALA A 442 -14.48 -16.99 20.13
CA ALA A 442 -14.88 -15.60 19.88
C ALA A 442 -13.70 -14.81 19.31
N ASN A 443 -13.92 -14.08 18.21
CA ASN A 443 -12.90 -13.36 17.47
C ASN A 443 -13.22 -11.86 17.45
N GLY A 444 -12.40 -11.05 18.13
CA GLY A 444 -12.58 -9.60 18.23
C GLY A 444 -13.87 -9.24 18.97
N GLY A 445 -14.81 -8.61 18.27
CA GLY A 445 -16.14 -8.28 18.80
C GLY A 445 -17.20 -9.38 18.60
N GLU A 446 -16.90 -10.42 17.81
CA GLU A 446 -17.86 -11.42 17.39
C GLU A 446 -17.86 -12.63 18.32
N ALA A 447 -19.06 -13.08 18.70
CA ALA A 447 -19.23 -14.27 19.52
C ALA A 447 -18.93 -15.56 18.74
N ALA A 448 -18.56 -16.61 19.46
CA ALA A 448 -18.52 -17.96 18.92
C ALA A 448 -19.92 -18.44 18.49
N SER A 449 -19.96 -19.27 17.45
CA SER A 449 -21.21 -19.86 16.90
C SER A 449 -22.03 -20.69 17.89
N GLY A 450 -21.38 -21.30 18.88
CA GLY A 450 -21.99 -22.20 19.86
C GLY A 450 -22.00 -23.67 19.44
N ASP A 451 -21.81 -23.98 18.16
CA ASP A 451 -21.79 -25.34 17.58
C ASP A 451 -20.49 -25.71 16.83
N GLY A 452 -19.47 -24.85 16.90
CA GLY A 452 -18.16 -25.08 16.30
C GLY A 452 -17.41 -26.30 16.87
N ALA A 453 -16.58 -26.92 16.02
CA ALA A 453 -15.83 -28.14 16.35
C ALA A 453 -14.54 -28.27 15.54
N PHE A 454 -13.58 -29.06 16.01
CA PHE A 454 -12.43 -29.51 15.23
C PHE A 454 -12.76 -30.85 14.58
N ASN A 455 -12.68 -30.91 13.25
CA ASN A 455 -12.98 -32.10 12.46
C ASN A 455 -11.72 -32.55 11.70
N LEU A 456 -11.33 -33.83 11.84
CA LEU A 456 -10.26 -34.45 11.07
C LEU A 456 -10.88 -35.47 10.11
N ASN A 457 -10.89 -35.13 8.81
CA ASN A 457 -11.71 -35.79 7.80
C ASN A 457 -10.86 -36.53 6.76
N ASN A 458 -11.51 -37.28 5.86
CA ASN A 458 -10.94 -37.83 4.62
C ASN A 458 -9.68 -38.72 4.75
N GLY A 459 -9.32 -39.14 5.97
CA GLY A 459 -8.06 -39.85 6.25
C GLY A 459 -6.84 -38.93 6.38
N ALA A 460 -7.05 -37.61 6.53
CA ALA A 460 -6.00 -36.65 6.80
C ALA A 460 -5.31 -36.93 8.15
N SER A 461 -4.02 -36.59 8.25
CA SER A 461 -3.22 -36.75 9.46
C SER A 461 -2.58 -35.44 9.92
N VAL A 462 -2.39 -35.32 11.23
CA VAL A 462 -1.56 -34.28 11.86
C VAL A 462 -0.28 -34.94 12.34
N THR A 463 0.86 -34.49 11.81
CA THR A 463 2.20 -34.94 12.18
C THR A 463 2.94 -33.80 12.90
N LEU A 464 3.46 -34.08 14.09
CA LEU A 464 4.22 -33.13 14.91
C LEU A 464 5.52 -33.81 15.34
N SER A 465 6.53 -33.89 14.47
CA SER A 465 7.69 -34.78 14.63
C SER A 465 8.93 -34.15 15.28
N GLY A 466 8.78 -32.97 15.91
CA GLY A 466 9.87 -32.28 16.61
C GLY A 466 10.36 -33.00 17.86
N THR A 467 11.40 -32.47 18.49
CA THR A 467 11.90 -32.94 19.80
C THR A 467 11.08 -32.41 20.97
N ASN A 468 10.48 -31.22 20.83
CA ASN A 468 9.58 -30.59 21.79
C ASN A 468 8.50 -29.75 21.03
N PRO A 469 7.68 -30.38 20.16
CA PRO A 469 6.66 -29.66 19.39
C PRO A 469 5.49 -29.28 20.32
N SER A 470 4.74 -28.24 19.95
CA SER A 470 3.56 -27.81 20.70
C SER A 470 2.25 -28.16 20.00
N LEU A 471 1.27 -28.62 20.77
CA LEU A 471 -0.09 -28.89 20.29
C LEU A 471 -1.11 -28.32 21.28
N ALA A 472 -2.03 -27.50 20.77
CA ALA A 472 -3.21 -27.06 21.50
C ALA A 472 -4.47 -27.29 20.67
N ILE A 473 -5.53 -27.82 21.27
CA ILE A 473 -6.84 -28.00 20.64
C ILE A 473 -7.92 -27.50 21.60
N ALA A 474 -8.77 -26.57 21.14
CA ALA A 474 -9.82 -25.91 21.90
C ALA A 474 -9.33 -25.39 23.27
N GLY A 475 -8.20 -24.67 23.28
CA GLY A 475 -7.54 -24.16 24.49
C GLY A 475 -6.91 -25.21 25.41
N THR A 476 -7.01 -26.51 25.10
CA THR A 476 -6.36 -27.59 25.85
C THR A 476 -4.99 -27.90 25.23
N SER A 477 -3.92 -27.82 26.01
CA SER A 477 -2.57 -28.22 25.58
C SER A 477 -2.36 -29.73 25.69
N TYR A 478 -1.64 -30.31 24.73
CA TYR A 478 -1.36 -31.74 24.64
C TYR A 478 0.14 -32.03 24.60
N THR A 479 0.59 -33.03 25.37
CA THR A 479 1.95 -33.57 25.27
C THR A 479 2.03 -34.51 24.07
N VAL A 480 2.90 -34.20 23.11
CA VAL A 480 3.19 -35.06 21.95
C VAL A 480 4.28 -36.08 22.31
N ILE A 481 4.03 -37.36 22.10
CA ILE A 481 4.99 -38.45 22.41
C ILE A 481 5.54 -39.03 21.10
N ASN A 482 6.71 -38.53 20.68
CA ASN A 482 7.40 -38.95 19.45
C ASN A 482 8.37 -40.12 19.63
N SER A 483 8.70 -40.47 20.88
CA SER A 483 9.50 -41.63 21.24
C SER A 483 8.90 -42.31 22.46
N LEU A 484 8.71 -43.62 22.37
CA LEU A 484 8.56 -44.44 23.57
C LEU A 484 9.95 -44.56 24.22
N GLY A 485 9.99 -44.60 25.55
CA GLY A 485 11.21 -44.90 26.30
C GLY A 485 11.71 -46.32 26.05
N VAL A 486 12.90 -46.64 26.58
CA VAL A 486 13.38 -48.02 26.61
C VAL A 486 12.64 -48.82 27.69
N GLU A 487 12.66 -50.16 27.57
CA GLU A 487 12.06 -51.06 28.56
C GLU A 487 12.70 -50.84 29.94
N GLY A 488 11.96 -50.18 30.84
CA GLY A 488 12.41 -49.84 32.20
C GLY A 488 12.39 -48.34 32.53
N ASP A 489 12.16 -47.44 31.56
CA ASP A 489 11.93 -46.02 31.83
C ASP A 489 10.61 -45.80 32.58
N THR A 490 10.58 -44.84 33.51
CA THR A 490 9.45 -44.53 34.43
C THR A 490 9.02 -43.07 34.39
#